data_AF-Q9CWI0-F1
#
_entry.id   AF-Q9CWI0-F1
#
_cell.length_a   1.000
_cell.length_b   1.000
_cell.length_c   1.000
_cell.angle_alpha   90.00
_cell.angle_beta   90.00
_cell.angle_gamma   90.00
#
_symmetry.space_group_name_H-M   'P 1'
#
loop_
_entity.id
_entity.type
_entity.pdbx_description
1 polymer ?
#
loop_
_entity_poly.entity_id
_entity_poly.type
_entity_poly.pdbx_seq_one_letter_code
_entity_poly.pdbx_strand_id
1 'polypeptide(L)'
;MAAEAAGGKYRSTVSKSKDPSGLLISVIRTLSTSDDVEDRENEKGRLEEAYEKCDRDLDELIVQHYTELTTAIRTYQSITERITNSRNKIKQVKENLLSCKMLLHCKRDELRKLWIEGIEHKHVLNLLDEIENIKQVPQKLEQCMASKHYLSATDMLVSAVESLEGPLLQVEGLSDLRLELHSKKMNLHLVLIEELHRHLYIKSTSRVVQRNKEKGKMSSHGKDPSPGPLIDVSNIPTPRKFLDASQYSAAGGSSEGIARADDRQEGGDEWDWDA
;
A
#
# COMPACT_ATOMS: atom_id res chain seq x y z
N MET A 1 -12.24 -4.67 53.32
CA MET A 1 -11.98 -6.05 53.81
C MET A 1 -10.61 -6.42 53.27
N ALA A 2 -9.51 -6.31 54.03
CA ALA A 2 -8.99 -7.31 54.99
C ALA A 2 -8.91 -8.70 54.31
N ALA A 3 -7.77 -9.35 54.09
CA ALA A 3 -6.61 -9.71 54.92
C ALA A 3 -5.54 -10.31 53.95
N GLU A 4 -4.27 -10.63 54.23
CA GLU A 4 -3.49 -10.79 55.45
C GLU A 4 -2.00 -10.91 55.03
N ALA A 5 -1.11 -10.59 55.96
CA ALA A 5 0.34 -10.60 55.80
C ALA A 5 0.94 -12.02 55.94
N ALA A 6 1.99 -12.32 55.17
CA ALA A 6 2.86 -13.47 55.40
C ALA A 6 4.34 -13.04 55.37
N GLY A 7 4.72 -12.18 56.32
CA GLY A 7 6.12 -11.94 56.66
C GLY A 7 6.64 -13.12 57.49
N GLY A 8 7.40 -14.01 56.86
CA GLY A 8 8.08 -15.13 57.52
C GLY A 8 9.09 -14.63 58.55
N LYS A 9 8.72 -14.67 59.83
CA LYS A 9 9.61 -14.48 60.98
C LYS A 9 10.50 -15.72 61.12
N TYR A 10 11.71 -15.66 60.59
CA TYR A 10 12.80 -16.53 61.03
C TYR A 10 13.20 -16.10 62.45
N ARG A 11 12.58 -16.72 63.45
CA ARG A 11 12.95 -16.60 64.86
C ARG A 11 14.22 -17.43 65.09
N SER A 12 15.38 -16.84 64.88
CA SER A 12 16.66 -17.37 65.34
C SER A 12 16.74 -17.23 66.87
N THR A 13 16.40 -18.30 67.59
CA THR A 13 16.74 -18.44 69.00
C THR A 13 18.24 -18.73 69.11
N VAL A 14 19.08 -17.67 69.09
CA VAL A 14 20.48 -17.77 69.52
C VAL A 14 20.48 -17.81 71.04
N SER A 15 20.72 -18.99 71.58
CA SER A 15 20.96 -19.27 72.99
C SER A 15 22.28 -18.62 73.45
N LYS A 16 22.20 -17.91 74.59
CA LYS A 16 23.28 -17.43 75.47
C LYS A 16 24.69 -17.43 74.87
N SER A 17 25.09 -16.26 74.37
CA SER A 17 26.46 -15.92 74.02
C SER A 17 27.40 -16.17 75.20
N LYS A 18 28.23 -17.21 75.08
CA LYS A 18 29.55 -17.23 75.72
C LYS A 18 30.39 -16.34 74.82
N ASP A 19 30.57 -15.07 75.19
CA ASP A 19 31.19 -14.07 74.31
C ASP A 19 32.50 -14.62 73.73
N PRO A 20 32.54 -14.95 72.42
CA PRO A 20 33.68 -15.64 71.83
C PRO A 20 34.93 -14.76 71.88
N SER A 21 34.73 -13.44 71.81
CA SER A 21 35.74 -12.41 72.04
C SER A 21 36.28 -12.43 73.47
N GLY A 22 35.43 -12.61 74.49
CA GLY A 22 35.84 -12.70 75.90
C GLY A 22 36.64 -13.97 76.19
N LEU A 23 36.24 -15.09 75.59
CA LEU A 23 36.98 -16.35 75.66
C LEU A 23 38.35 -16.23 74.97
N LEU A 24 38.39 -15.67 73.75
CA LEU A 24 39.62 -15.46 73.00
C LEU A 24 40.60 -14.52 73.75
N ILE A 25 40.10 -13.42 74.32
CA ILE A 25 40.91 -12.50 75.12
C ILE A 25 41.44 -13.18 76.39
N SER A 26 40.64 -14.05 77.02
CA SER A 26 41.09 -14.83 78.18
C SER A 26 42.20 -15.82 77.82
N VAL A 27 42.04 -16.54 76.71
CA VAL A 27 43.03 -17.49 76.19
C VAL A 27 44.34 -16.77 75.85
N ILE A 28 44.26 -15.63 75.13
CA ILE A 28 45.43 -14.81 74.77
C ILE A 28 46.16 -14.33 76.04
N ARG A 29 45.42 -13.89 77.06
CA ARG A 29 45.99 -13.46 78.34
C ARG A 29 46.70 -14.62 79.05
N THR A 30 46.04 -15.76 79.23
CA THR A 30 46.63 -16.94 79.90
C THR A 30 47.86 -17.47 79.16
N LEU A 31 47.84 -17.48 77.83
CA LEU A 31 48.97 -17.93 77.02
C LEU A 31 50.15 -16.93 76.96
N SER A 32 49.87 -15.63 77.10
CA SER A 32 50.89 -14.56 76.95
C SER A 32 51.45 -14.03 78.27
N THR A 33 50.71 -14.11 79.37
CA THR A 33 51.09 -13.48 80.65
C THR A 33 51.17 -14.43 81.85
N SER A 34 50.95 -15.73 81.66
CA SER A 34 51.17 -16.71 82.74
C SER A 34 52.66 -16.99 82.90
N ASP A 35 53.20 -16.81 84.11
CA ASP A 35 54.57 -17.20 84.48
C ASP A 35 54.69 -18.73 84.69
N ASP A 36 53.56 -19.44 84.81
CA ASP A 36 53.52 -20.89 84.95
C ASP A 36 53.45 -21.57 83.58
N VAL A 37 54.50 -22.32 83.26
CA VAL A 37 54.66 -23.06 82.01
C VAL A 37 53.60 -24.16 81.88
N GLU A 38 53.17 -24.75 83.00
CA GLU A 38 52.20 -25.84 83.03
C GLU A 38 50.80 -25.35 82.67
N ASP A 39 50.38 -24.19 83.19
CA ASP A 39 49.10 -23.55 82.85
C ASP A 39 49.02 -23.14 81.37
N ARG A 40 50.14 -22.69 80.80
CA ARG A 40 50.23 -22.33 79.37
C ARG A 40 50.14 -23.55 78.47
N GLU A 41 50.83 -24.64 78.82
CA GLU A 41 50.77 -25.92 78.10
C GLU A 41 49.36 -26.54 78.20
N ASN A 42 48.72 -26.49 79.37
CA ASN A 42 47.36 -26.99 79.57
C ASN A 42 46.31 -26.21 78.76
N GLU A 43 46.37 -24.87 78.74
CA GLU A 43 45.43 -24.06 77.97
C GLU A 43 45.66 -24.20 76.45
N LYS A 44 46.93 -24.34 76.03
CA LYS A 44 47.29 -24.65 74.65
C LYS A 44 46.75 -26.02 74.23
N GLY A 45 46.98 -27.06 75.02
CA GLY A 45 46.48 -28.41 74.76
C GLY A 45 44.95 -28.46 74.70
N ARG A 46 44.27 -27.75 75.60
CA ARG A 46 42.80 -27.62 75.59
C ARG A 46 42.27 -26.95 74.31
N LEU A 47 42.98 -25.95 73.79
CA LEU A 47 42.61 -25.28 72.55
C LEU A 47 42.86 -26.16 71.32
N GLU A 48 44.00 -26.86 71.28
CA GLU A 48 44.34 -27.80 70.22
C GLU A 48 43.34 -28.95 70.17
N GLU A 49 42.97 -29.53 71.31
CA GLU A 49 41.95 -30.59 71.39
C GLU A 49 40.56 -30.09 70.93
N ALA A 50 40.18 -28.87 71.30
CA ALA A 50 38.92 -28.28 70.86
C ALA A 50 38.91 -28.00 69.35
N TYR A 51 40.03 -27.53 68.79
CA TYR A 51 40.18 -27.30 67.36
C TYR A 51 40.10 -28.61 66.57
N GLU A 52 40.88 -29.62 66.98
CA GLU A 52 40.89 -30.94 66.33
C GLU A 52 39.53 -31.63 66.43
N LYS A 53 38.80 -31.44 67.53
CA LYS A 53 37.42 -31.90 67.66
C LYS A 53 36.50 -31.22 66.65
N CYS A 54 36.52 -29.90 66.54
CA CYS A 54 35.68 -29.19 65.57
C CYS A 54 36.01 -29.55 64.12
N ASP A 55 37.28 -29.73 63.78
CA ASP A 55 37.73 -30.12 62.44
C ASP A 55 37.22 -31.51 62.07
N ARG A 56 37.36 -32.47 62.99
CA ARG A 56 36.82 -33.83 62.83
C ARG A 56 35.30 -33.86 62.74
N ASP A 57 34.60 -33.07 63.57
CA ASP A 57 33.13 -32.97 63.52
C ASP A 57 32.67 -32.37 62.17
N LEU A 58 33.41 -31.40 61.63
CA LEU A 58 33.15 -30.82 60.32
C LEU A 58 33.40 -31.83 59.19
N ASP A 59 34.52 -32.54 59.21
CA ASP A 59 34.85 -33.56 58.23
C ASP A 59 33.83 -34.71 58.24
N GLU A 60 33.40 -35.16 59.41
CA GLU A 60 32.36 -36.17 59.53
C GLU A 60 31.05 -35.68 58.91
N LEU A 61 30.65 -34.44 59.18
CA LEU A 61 29.45 -33.83 58.59
C LEU A 61 29.57 -33.68 57.06
N ILE A 62 30.74 -33.30 56.55
CA ILE A 62 31.01 -33.20 55.12
C ILE A 62 30.91 -34.59 54.47
N VAL A 63 31.50 -35.62 55.07
CA VAL A 63 31.43 -37.00 54.56
C VAL A 63 29.99 -37.51 54.56
N GLN A 64 29.22 -37.23 55.62
CA GLN A 64 27.81 -37.60 55.72
C GLN A 64 26.97 -36.97 54.59
N HIS A 65 27.17 -35.68 54.28
CA HIS A 65 26.39 -34.95 53.27
C HIS A 65 27.07 -34.86 51.88
N TYR A 66 28.21 -35.50 51.66
CA TYR A 66 28.99 -35.37 50.43
C TYR A 66 28.20 -35.71 49.17
N THR A 67 27.37 -36.76 49.26
CA THR A 67 26.54 -37.25 48.14
C THR A 67 25.43 -36.26 47.79
N GLU A 68 24.77 -35.69 48.80
CA GLU A 68 23.73 -34.67 48.64
C GLU A 68 24.32 -33.39 48.04
N LEU A 69 25.45 -32.93 48.58
CA LEU A 69 26.15 -31.75 48.09
C LEU A 69 26.59 -31.93 46.63
N THR A 70 27.21 -33.07 46.31
CA THR A 70 27.65 -33.37 44.94
C THR A 70 26.46 -33.41 43.98
N THR A 71 25.33 -34.00 44.41
CA THR A 71 24.11 -34.08 43.59
C THR A 71 23.48 -32.70 43.41
N ALA A 72 23.42 -31.87 44.45
CA ALA A 72 22.94 -30.50 44.38
C ALA A 72 23.78 -29.64 43.42
N ILE A 73 25.12 -29.76 43.48
CA ILE A 73 26.02 -29.05 42.56
C ILE A 73 25.79 -29.50 41.11
N ARG A 74 25.71 -30.81 40.86
CA ARG A 74 25.49 -31.34 39.51
C ARG A 74 24.14 -30.93 38.94
N THR A 75 23.07 -30.99 39.74
CA THR A 75 21.74 -30.55 39.32
C THR A 75 21.71 -29.05 39.04
N TYR A 76 22.34 -28.24 39.89
CA TYR A 76 22.48 -26.80 39.66
C TYR A 76 23.22 -26.48 38.37
N GLN A 77 24.34 -27.16 38.09
CA GLN A 77 25.09 -27.02 36.85
C GLN A 77 24.23 -27.38 35.63
N SER A 78 23.52 -28.52 35.69
CA SER A 78 22.62 -28.96 34.61
C SER A 78 21.48 -27.97 34.35
N ILE A 79 20.86 -27.45 35.42
CA ILE A 79 19.80 -26.43 35.30
C ILE A 79 20.37 -25.15 34.66
N THR A 80 21.54 -24.70 35.11
CA THR A 80 22.20 -23.50 34.58
C THR A 80 22.53 -23.64 33.09
N GLU A 81 23.04 -24.81 32.68
CA GLU A 81 23.30 -25.11 31.28
C GLU A 81 22.02 -25.11 30.44
N ARG A 82 20.94 -25.76 30.94
CA ARG A 82 19.64 -25.78 30.27
C ARG A 82 19.05 -24.37 30.11
N ILE A 83 19.16 -23.53 31.12
CA ILE A 83 18.72 -22.13 31.08
C ILE A 83 19.51 -21.35 30.04
N THR A 84 20.84 -21.50 30.04
CA THR A 84 21.73 -20.82 29.08
C THR A 84 21.42 -21.24 27.64
N ASN A 85 21.27 -22.54 27.41
CA ASN A 85 20.88 -23.09 26.11
C ASN A 85 19.50 -22.59 25.67
N SER A 86 18.54 -22.50 26.59
CA SER A 86 17.21 -21.96 26.30
C SER A 86 17.28 -20.47 25.92
N ARG A 87 18.04 -19.65 26.65
CA ARG A 87 18.26 -18.23 26.32
C ARG A 87 18.89 -18.06 24.94
N ASN A 88 19.91 -18.85 24.61
CA ASN A 88 20.56 -18.80 23.31
C ASN A 88 19.61 -19.20 22.18
N LYS A 89 18.80 -20.25 22.37
CA LYS A 89 17.75 -20.64 21.41
C LYS A 89 16.73 -19.53 21.19
N ILE A 90 16.30 -18.86 22.26
CA ILE A 90 15.37 -17.72 22.15
C ILE A 90 16.01 -16.57 21.35
N LYS A 91 17.28 -16.24 21.62
CA LYS A 91 18.01 -15.21 20.84
C LYS A 91 18.05 -15.58 19.35
N GLN A 92 18.42 -16.81 19.03
CA GLN A 92 18.47 -17.28 17.64
C GLN A 92 17.08 -17.25 16.96
N VAL A 93 16.02 -17.67 17.66
CA VAL A 93 14.66 -17.60 17.12
C VAL A 93 14.23 -16.16 16.85
N LYS A 94 14.56 -15.22 17.75
CA LYS A 94 14.29 -13.79 17.55
C LYS A 94 15.02 -13.25 16.32
N GLU A 95 16.31 -13.56 16.16
CA GLU A 95 17.12 -13.14 15.00
C GLU A 95 16.59 -13.73 13.69
N ASN A 96 16.23 -15.02 13.68
CA ASN A 96 15.64 -15.68 12.52
C ASN A 96 14.29 -15.05 12.15
N LEU A 97 13.43 -14.76 13.14
CA LEU A 97 12.14 -14.11 12.90
C LEU A 97 12.32 -12.70 12.35
N LEU A 98 13.29 -11.95 12.85
CA LEU A 98 13.61 -10.62 12.34
C LEU A 98 14.10 -10.68 10.88
N SER A 99 14.96 -11.65 10.57
CA SER A 99 15.42 -11.92 9.20
C SER A 99 14.26 -12.29 8.27
N CYS A 100 13.37 -13.18 8.71
CA CYS A 100 12.15 -13.53 7.97
C CYS A 100 11.24 -12.31 7.75
N LYS A 101 11.05 -11.47 8.78
CA LYS A 101 10.30 -10.22 8.68
C LYS A 101 10.90 -9.31 7.59
N MET A 102 12.21 -9.12 7.58
CA MET A 102 12.88 -8.31 6.56
C MET A 102 12.67 -8.89 5.15
N LEU A 103 12.84 -10.20 4.96
CA LEU A 103 12.62 -10.85 3.67
C LEU A 103 11.18 -10.67 3.17
N LEU A 104 10.20 -10.80 4.06
CA LEU A 104 8.79 -10.56 3.74
C LEU A 104 8.53 -9.09 3.36
N HIS A 105 9.15 -8.14 4.06
CA HIS A 105 9.07 -6.72 3.68
C HIS A 105 9.68 -6.47 2.29
N CYS A 106 10.89 -6.98 2.02
CA CYS A 106 11.49 -6.87 0.69
C CYS A 106 10.59 -7.46 -0.40
N LYS A 107 9.98 -8.63 -0.16
CA LYS A 107 9.06 -9.26 -1.10
C LYS A 107 7.79 -8.45 -1.34
N ARG A 108 7.23 -7.86 -0.29
CA ARG A 108 6.08 -6.96 -0.39
C ARG A 108 6.41 -5.72 -1.21
N ASP A 109 7.58 -5.13 -0.99
CA ASP A 109 8.00 -3.91 -1.66
C ASP A 109 8.32 -4.19 -3.15
N GLU A 110 8.92 -5.35 -3.46
CA GLU A 110 9.08 -5.87 -4.83
C GLU A 110 7.73 -6.04 -5.54
N LEU A 111 6.74 -6.63 -4.86
CA LEU A 111 5.40 -6.81 -5.44
C LEU A 111 4.71 -5.45 -5.69
N ARG A 112 4.84 -4.49 -4.76
CA ARG A 112 4.31 -3.14 -4.94
C ARG A 112 4.97 -2.45 -6.14
N LYS A 113 6.29 -2.58 -6.30
CA LYS A 113 7.02 -2.06 -7.45
C LYS A 113 6.49 -2.66 -8.75
N LEU A 114 6.39 -3.99 -8.84
CA LEU A 114 5.89 -4.67 -10.03
C LEU A 114 4.44 -4.31 -10.36
N TRP A 115 3.61 -4.05 -9.35
CA TRP A 115 2.23 -3.60 -9.55
C TRP A 115 2.18 -2.19 -10.16
N ILE A 116 2.98 -1.25 -9.65
CA ILE A 116 3.08 0.11 -10.21
C ILE A 116 3.59 0.04 -11.66
N GLU A 117 4.68 -0.69 -11.89
CA GLU A 117 5.25 -0.92 -13.22
C GLU A 117 4.23 -1.55 -14.18
N GLY A 118 3.41 -2.50 -13.68
CA GLY A 118 2.32 -3.09 -14.45
C GLY A 118 1.21 -2.09 -14.85
N ILE A 119 0.88 -1.14 -13.96
CA ILE A 119 -0.07 -0.06 -14.27
C ILE A 119 0.53 0.90 -15.31
N GLU A 120 1.79 1.27 -15.14
CA GLU A 120 2.51 2.15 -16.08
C GLU A 120 2.59 1.50 -17.47
N HIS A 121 2.96 0.22 -17.56
CA HIS A 121 2.99 -0.52 -18.82
C HIS A 121 1.61 -0.60 -19.47
N LYS A 122 0.54 -0.80 -18.69
CA LYS A 122 -0.83 -0.77 -19.23
C LYS A 122 -1.19 0.61 -19.77
N HIS A 123 -0.81 1.67 -19.08
CA HIS A 123 -1.03 3.03 -19.56
C HIS A 123 -0.28 3.32 -20.86
N VAL A 124 0.99 2.91 -20.94
CA VAL A 124 1.81 3.02 -22.16
C VAL A 124 1.19 2.23 -23.31
N LEU A 125 0.71 1.01 -23.08
CA LEU A 125 0.01 0.23 -24.12
C LEU A 125 -1.24 0.94 -24.62
N ASN A 126 -2.08 1.47 -23.72
CA ASN A 126 -3.26 2.23 -24.12
C ASN A 126 -2.90 3.47 -24.97
N LEU A 127 -1.82 4.17 -24.62
CA LEU A 127 -1.33 5.31 -25.42
C LEU A 127 -0.85 4.85 -26.80
N LEU A 128 -0.13 3.73 -26.88
CA LEU A 128 0.34 3.17 -28.15
C LEU A 128 -0.82 2.74 -29.07
N ASP A 129 -1.85 2.11 -28.52
CA ASP A 129 -3.06 1.74 -29.27
C ASP A 129 -3.78 2.98 -29.81
N GLU A 130 -3.91 4.03 -29.00
CA GLU A 130 -4.52 5.29 -29.44
C GLU A 130 -3.68 5.97 -30.55
N ILE A 131 -2.35 5.94 -30.43
CA ILE A 131 -1.45 6.46 -31.47
C ILE A 131 -1.65 5.69 -32.78
N GLU A 132 -1.71 4.36 -32.75
CA GLU A 132 -1.90 3.55 -33.95
C GLU A 132 -3.29 3.81 -34.58
N ASN A 133 -4.33 4.03 -33.77
CA ASN A 133 -5.65 4.42 -34.26
C ASN A 133 -5.61 5.76 -35.01
N ILE A 134 -4.99 6.78 -34.42
CA ILE A 134 -4.93 8.13 -35.01
C ILE A 134 -4.05 8.17 -36.25
N LYS A 135 -2.94 7.43 -36.25
CA LYS A 135 -2.04 7.32 -37.41
C LYS A 135 -2.75 6.83 -38.68
N GLN A 136 -3.82 6.04 -38.56
CA GLN A 136 -4.61 5.57 -39.71
C GLN A 136 -5.67 6.59 -40.19
N VAL A 137 -5.95 7.64 -39.41
CA VAL A 137 -7.03 8.60 -39.71
C VAL A 137 -6.78 9.39 -41.00
N PRO A 138 -5.58 9.94 -41.30
CA PRO A 138 -5.35 10.68 -42.54
C PRO A 138 -5.70 9.87 -43.80
N GLN A 139 -5.30 8.59 -43.82
CA GLN A 139 -5.57 7.69 -44.95
C GLN A 139 -7.07 7.37 -45.09
N LYS A 140 -7.75 7.06 -43.97
CA LYS A 140 -9.21 6.79 -43.98
C LYS A 140 -10.00 8.04 -44.36
N LEU A 141 -9.55 9.22 -43.93
CA LEU A 141 -10.17 10.50 -44.26
C LEU A 141 -10.14 10.75 -45.76
N GLU A 142 -9.01 10.51 -46.42
CA GLU A 142 -8.90 10.64 -47.89
C GLU A 142 -9.88 9.72 -48.62
N GLN A 143 -10.06 8.48 -48.14
CA GLN A 143 -11.01 7.54 -48.72
C GLN A 143 -12.48 7.97 -48.52
N CYS A 144 -12.83 8.49 -47.34
CA CYS A 144 -14.17 9.01 -47.06
C CYS A 144 -14.47 10.28 -47.89
N MET A 145 -13.47 11.15 -48.07
CA MET A 145 -13.60 12.34 -48.94
C MET A 145 -13.79 11.95 -50.41
N ALA A 146 -13.04 10.96 -50.90
CA ALA A 146 -13.18 10.45 -52.28
C ALA A 146 -14.58 9.87 -52.55
N SER A 147 -15.17 9.20 -51.55
CA SER A 147 -16.51 8.63 -51.62
C SER A 147 -17.65 9.61 -51.24
N LYS A 148 -17.32 10.88 -50.97
CA LYS A 148 -18.26 11.96 -50.56
C LYS A 148 -19.04 11.69 -49.26
N HIS A 149 -18.55 10.82 -48.40
CA HIS A 149 -19.13 10.55 -47.08
C HIS A 149 -18.67 11.60 -46.05
N TYR A 150 -19.03 12.86 -46.29
CA TYR A 150 -18.48 13.99 -45.55
C TYR A 150 -18.84 14.04 -44.06
N LEU A 151 -20.01 13.50 -43.67
CA LEU A 151 -20.42 13.44 -42.27
C LEU A 151 -19.48 12.54 -41.46
N SER A 152 -19.32 11.29 -41.91
CA SER A 152 -18.41 10.32 -41.28
C SER A 152 -16.96 10.77 -41.30
N ALA A 153 -16.52 11.44 -42.38
CA ALA A 153 -15.19 12.06 -42.47
C ALA A 153 -14.99 13.12 -41.37
N THR A 154 -16.00 13.96 -41.14
CA THR A 154 -15.95 15.03 -40.13
C THR A 154 -15.96 14.44 -38.72
N ASP A 155 -16.83 13.49 -38.42
CA ASP A 155 -16.91 12.85 -37.10
C ASP A 155 -15.60 12.15 -36.73
N MET A 156 -15.00 11.44 -37.69
CA MET A 156 -13.71 10.77 -37.52
C MET A 156 -12.58 11.77 -37.28
N LEU A 157 -12.54 12.86 -38.05
CA LEU A 157 -11.50 13.88 -37.93
C LEU A 157 -11.62 14.67 -36.62
N VAL A 158 -12.83 15.03 -36.21
CA VAL A 158 -13.07 15.73 -34.93
C VAL A 158 -12.66 14.84 -33.76
N SER A 159 -13.10 13.58 -33.75
CA SER A 159 -12.72 12.62 -32.69
C SER A 159 -11.20 12.44 -32.61
N ALA A 160 -10.52 12.34 -33.75
CA ALA A 160 -9.06 12.19 -33.78
C ALA A 160 -8.30 13.44 -33.30
N VAL A 161 -8.79 14.64 -33.61
CA VAL A 161 -8.21 15.91 -33.12
C VAL A 161 -8.42 16.03 -31.61
N GLU A 162 -9.59 15.66 -31.09
CA GLU A 162 -9.86 15.64 -29.64
C GLU A 162 -8.94 14.66 -28.90
N SER A 163 -8.71 13.46 -29.43
CA SER A 163 -7.76 12.49 -28.85
C SER A 163 -6.31 13.01 -28.85
N LEU A 164 -5.88 13.73 -29.90
CA LEU A 164 -4.54 14.34 -29.97
C LEU A 164 -4.33 15.49 -28.99
N GLU A 165 -5.39 16.27 -28.72
CA GLU A 165 -5.34 17.41 -27.80
C GLU A 165 -5.62 17.02 -26.34
N GLY A 166 -6.17 15.82 -26.09
CA GLY A 166 -6.42 15.28 -24.76
C GLY A 166 -5.35 14.29 -24.29
N PRO A 167 -5.62 12.97 -24.30
CA PRO A 167 -4.75 11.95 -23.70
C PRO A 167 -3.35 11.89 -24.32
N LEU A 168 -3.18 12.30 -25.58
CA LEU A 168 -1.92 12.23 -26.31
C LEU A 168 -1.15 13.56 -26.36
N LEU A 169 -1.63 14.60 -25.69
CA LEU A 169 -1.02 15.93 -25.73
C LEU A 169 0.45 15.93 -25.27
N GLN A 170 0.77 15.07 -24.29
CA GLN A 170 2.10 14.94 -23.70
C GLN A 170 3.10 14.26 -24.64
N VAL A 171 2.65 13.62 -25.73
CA VAL A 171 3.52 12.91 -26.68
C VAL A 171 4.03 13.91 -27.73
N GLU A 172 5.25 14.42 -27.55
CA GLU A 172 5.87 15.41 -28.45
C GLU A 172 6.07 14.90 -29.88
N GLY A 173 6.25 13.59 -30.06
CA GLY A 173 6.42 12.94 -31.36
C GLY A 173 5.19 12.99 -32.28
N LEU A 174 4.03 13.43 -31.79
CA LEU A 174 2.79 13.58 -32.57
C LEU A 174 2.57 15.01 -33.07
N SER A 175 3.57 15.88 -33.00
CA SER A 175 3.47 17.29 -33.41
C SER A 175 3.16 17.47 -34.89
N ASP A 176 3.89 16.77 -35.77
CA ASP A 176 3.66 16.82 -37.22
C ASP A 176 2.27 16.29 -37.60
N LEU A 177 1.84 15.19 -36.96
CA LEU A 177 0.53 14.60 -37.18
C LEU A 177 -0.60 15.53 -36.70
N ARG A 178 -0.41 16.24 -35.57
CA ARG A 178 -1.32 17.30 -35.10
C ARG A 178 -1.47 18.40 -36.15
N LEU A 179 -0.35 18.88 -36.69
CA LEU A 179 -0.35 19.92 -37.71
C LEU A 179 -1.06 19.45 -38.98
N GLU A 180 -0.81 18.21 -39.39
CA GLU A 180 -1.45 17.59 -40.55
C GLU A 180 -2.98 17.49 -40.37
N LEU A 181 -3.46 16.95 -39.23
CA LEU A 181 -4.90 16.82 -38.98
C LEU A 181 -5.60 18.19 -38.89
N HIS A 182 -4.97 19.19 -38.28
CA HIS A 182 -5.50 20.57 -38.28
C HIS A 182 -5.57 21.16 -39.68
N SER A 183 -4.55 20.94 -40.51
CA SER A 183 -4.56 21.35 -41.91
C SER A 183 -5.68 20.66 -42.71
N LYS A 184 -5.85 19.35 -42.52
CA LYS A 184 -6.94 18.57 -43.14
C LYS A 184 -8.32 19.04 -42.65
N LYS A 185 -8.47 19.46 -41.40
CA LYS A 185 -9.70 20.04 -40.85
C LYS A 185 -10.08 21.34 -41.56
N MET A 186 -9.11 22.24 -41.75
CA MET A 186 -9.33 23.47 -42.52
C MET A 186 -9.67 23.16 -43.99
N ASN A 187 -8.97 22.21 -44.61
CA ASN A 187 -9.24 21.79 -45.98
C ASN A 187 -10.65 21.21 -46.16
N LEU A 188 -11.08 20.33 -45.24
CA LEU A 188 -12.41 19.74 -45.25
C LEU A 188 -13.49 20.81 -45.16
N HIS A 189 -13.29 21.83 -44.31
CA HIS A 189 -14.20 22.99 -44.25
C HIS A 189 -14.37 23.69 -45.60
N LEU A 190 -13.27 23.93 -46.33
CA LEU A 190 -13.33 24.55 -47.66
C LEU A 190 -14.04 23.66 -48.68
N VAL A 191 -13.75 22.34 -48.68
CA VAL A 191 -14.40 21.37 -49.58
C VAL A 191 -15.91 21.29 -49.32
N LEU A 192 -16.33 21.32 -48.05
CA LEU A 192 -17.74 21.35 -47.68
C LEU A 192 -18.45 22.59 -48.21
N ILE A 193 -17.84 23.77 -48.05
CA ILE A 193 -18.37 25.04 -48.58
C ILE A 193 -18.52 24.95 -50.11
N GLU A 194 -17.52 24.43 -50.80
CA GLU A 194 -17.55 24.30 -52.26
C GLU A 194 -18.63 23.31 -52.73
N GLU A 195 -18.77 22.13 -52.09
CA GLU A 195 -19.82 21.18 -52.47
C GLU A 195 -21.22 21.72 -52.14
N LEU A 196 -21.37 22.50 -51.06
CA LEU A 196 -22.61 23.23 -50.76
C LEU A 196 -22.91 24.26 -51.86
N HIS A 197 -21.97 25.11 -52.25
CA HIS A 197 -22.13 26.04 -53.36
C HIS A 197 -22.51 25.31 -54.65
N ARG A 198 -21.83 24.21 -54.97
CA ARG A 198 -22.13 23.37 -56.12
C ARG A 198 -23.55 22.79 -56.06
N HIS A 199 -24.00 22.32 -54.90
CA HIS A 199 -25.36 21.78 -54.74
C HIS A 199 -26.42 22.86 -54.86
N LEU A 200 -26.22 24.00 -54.17
CA LEU A 200 -27.20 25.07 -54.05
C LEU A 200 -27.29 25.92 -55.33
N TYR A 201 -26.16 26.25 -55.96
CA TYR A 201 -26.11 27.17 -57.10
C TYR A 201 -25.89 26.51 -58.46
N ILE A 202 -25.22 25.36 -58.54
CA ILE A 202 -24.91 24.72 -59.83
C ILE A 202 -25.91 23.61 -60.14
N LYS A 203 -26.02 22.59 -59.27
CA LYS A 203 -26.92 21.45 -59.49
C LYS A 203 -28.40 21.84 -59.39
N SER A 204 -28.77 22.70 -58.44
CA SER A 204 -30.18 23.08 -58.24
C SER A 204 -30.70 23.92 -59.40
N THR A 205 -29.92 24.90 -59.85
CA THR A 205 -30.29 25.74 -61.00
C THR A 205 -30.21 24.96 -62.31
N SER A 206 -29.25 24.05 -62.50
CA SER A 206 -29.19 23.21 -63.70
C SER A 206 -30.43 22.33 -63.85
N ARG A 207 -30.96 21.78 -62.74
CA ARG A 207 -32.22 21.01 -62.74
C ARG A 207 -33.43 21.87 -63.11
N VAL A 208 -33.51 23.10 -62.63
CA VAL A 208 -34.59 24.05 -63.00
C VAL A 208 -34.48 24.46 -64.47
N VAL A 209 -33.27 24.73 -64.96
CA VAL A 209 -32.99 25.06 -66.36
C VAL A 209 -33.34 23.89 -67.29
N GLN A 210 -33.01 22.65 -66.92
CA GLN A 210 -33.43 21.45 -67.66
C GLN A 210 -34.95 21.28 -67.68
N ARG A 211 -35.63 21.51 -66.54
CA ARG A 211 -37.10 21.45 -66.46
C ARG A 211 -37.79 22.53 -67.32
N ASN A 212 -37.20 23.72 -67.43
CA ASN A 212 -37.69 24.78 -68.33
C ASN A 212 -37.45 24.44 -69.81
N LYS A 213 -36.35 23.74 -70.13
CA LYS A 213 -36.06 23.28 -71.49
C LYS A 213 -37.01 22.17 -71.95
N GLU A 214 -37.42 21.27 -71.05
CA GLU A 214 -38.44 20.25 -71.33
C GLU A 214 -39.85 20.85 -71.47
N LYS A 215 -40.24 21.82 -70.61
CA LYS A 215 -41.50 22.56 -70.79
C LYS A 215 -41.55 23.37 -72.09
N GLY A 216 -40.41 23.91 -72.54
CA GLY A 216 -40.29 24.58 -73.85
C GLY A 216 -40.40 23.63 -75.05
N LYS A 217 -40.26 22.32 -74.84
CA LYS A 217 -40.40 21.30 -75.90
C LYS A 217 -41.81 20.68 -75.97
N MET A 218 -42.67 20.94 -74.98
CA MET A 218 -44.06 20.44 -74.93
C MET A 218 -45.12 21.55 -75.09
N SER A 219 -44.72 22.81 -75.29
CA SER A 219 -45.63 23.94 -75.51
C SER A 219 -45.63 24.37 -76.97
N SER A 220 -46.26 23.55 -77.81
CA SER A 220 -46.74 23.93 -79.14
C SER A 220 -47.97 23.10 -79.48
N HIS A 221 -49.10 23.39 -78.84
CA HIS A 221 -50.47 23.24 -79.37
C HIS A 221 -51.34 24.24 -78.57
N GLY A 222 -52.07 25.11 -79.29
CA GLY A 222 -52.52 26.42 -78.80
C GLY A 222 -53.92 26.52 -78.19
N LYS A 223 -54.25 27.77 -77.79
CA LYS A 223 -55.56 28.46 -77.52
C LYS A 223 -56.55 27.75 -76.58
N ASP A 224 -57.10 28.35 -75.52
CA ASP A 224 -57.83 29.63 -75.39
C ASP A 224 -57.86 30.14 -73.91
N PRO A 225 -58.34 31.37 -73.61
CA PRO A 225 -58.31 31.98 -72.28
C PRO A 225 -59.64 31.91 -71.46
N SER A 226 -59.47 31.99 -70.13
CA SER A 226 -60.42 32.45 -69.08
C SER A 226 -61.32 31.40 -68.39
N PRO A 227 -61.85 31.65 -67.17
CA PRO A 227 -61.29 32.27 -65.95
C PRO A 227 -61.25 31.27 -64.76
N GLY A 228 -60.47 31.57 -63.71
CA GLY A 228 -60.16 30.64 -62.61
C GLY A 228 -61.33 30.26 -61.67
N PRO A 229 -61.03 29.45 -60.64
CA PRO A 229 -61.43 29.87 -59.29
C PRO A 229 -60.38 29.61 -58.19
N LEU A 230 -60.26 30.64 -57.34
CA LEU A 230 -60.15 30.65 -55.88
C LEU A 230 -59.92 29.31 -55.12
N ILE A 231 -58.84 29.27 -54.33
CA ILE A 231 -58.70 28.50 -53.07
C ILE A 231 -57.51 29.14 -52.32
N ASP A 232 -57.75 30.10 -51.42
CA ASP A 232 -58.11 29.98 -49.99
C ASP A 232 -57.03 29.31 -49.11
N VAL A 233 -56.61 30.09 -48.11
CA VAL A 233 -55.60 29.77 -47.11
C VAL A 233 -56.29 29.01 -45.99
N SER A 234 -56.25 27.68 -46.06
CA SER A 234 -56.43 26.81 -44.89
C SER A 234 -56.03 25.39 -45.25
N ASN A 235 -55.42 24.68 -44.30
CA ASN A 235 -54.95 23.29 -44.35
C ASN A 235 -53.45 23.09 -44.66
N ILE A 236 -52.61 23.53 -43.72
CA ILE A 236 -51.44 22.74 -43.32
C ILE A 236 -51.92 21.84 -42.16
N PRO A 237 -52.06 20.52 -42.35
CA PRO A 237 -52.28 19.62 -41.24
C PRO A 237 -50.99 19.49 -40.43
N THR A 238 -50.98 20.02 -39.20
CA THR A 238 -50.26 19.36 -38.11
C THR A 238 -51.23 18.30 -37.57
N PRO A 239 -50.81 17.04 -37.41
CA PRO A 239 -50.57 16.55 -36.05
C PRO A 239 -49.45 15.48 -36.03
N ARG A 240 -48.80 15.10 -34.93
CA ARG A 240 -49.32 14.87 -33.58
C ARG A 240 -48.11 14.69 -32.65
N LYS A 241 -48.10 15.37 -31.50
CA LYS A 241 -47.42 14.85 -30.31
C LYS A 241 -48.25 13.70 -29.76
N PHE A 242 -47.58 12.63 -29.32
CA PHE A 242 -48.08 11.77 -28.25
C PHE A 242 -46.96 11.63 -27.19
N LEU A 243 -47.29 12.14 -26.01
CA LEU A 243 -46.87 11.74 -24.66
C LEU A 243 -47.02 10.20 -24.47
N ASP A 244 -46.42 9.49 -23.53
CA ASP A 244 -45.58 9.74 -22.35
C ASP A 244 -45.20 8.35 -21.76
N ALA A 245 -44.30 8.36 -20.77
CA ALA A 245 -44.16 7.41 -19.65
C ALA A 245 -43.50 6.04 -19.94
N SER A 246 -42.59 5.51 -19.12
CA SER A 246 -42.29 5.78 -17.71
C SER A 246 -40.96 5.16 -17.25
N GLN A 247 -40.28 5.91 -16.35
CA GLN A 247 -39.72 5.50 -15.05
C GLN A 247 -38.58 4.46 -14.93
N TYR A 248 -37.40 4.92 -14.52
CA TYR A 248 -36.72 4.64 -13.24
C TYR A 248 -35.57 5.66 -13.07
N SER A 249 -35.61 6.60 -12.13
CA SER A 249 -35.18 6.55 -10.72
C SER A 249 -33.67 6.39 -10.46
N ALA A 250 -33.21 7.18 -9.47
CA ALA A 250 -31.90 7.28 -8.80
C ALA A 250 -30.94 8.33 -9.39
N ALA A 251 -30.82 9.55 -8.84
CA ALA A 251 -30.26 9.92 -7.53
C ALA A 251 -28.81 9.42 -7.35
N GLY A 252 -27.86 10.35 -7.28
CA GLY A 252 -26.47 10.02 -6.93
C GLY A 252 -25.42 11.00 -7.45
N GLY A 253 -25.59 12.31 -7.19
CA GLY A 253 -24.45 13.21 -7.18
C GLY A 253 -23.64 12.98 -5.90
N SER A 254 -22.35 12.73 -6.02
CA SER A 254 -21.36 12.99 -4.97
C SER A 254 -20.01 13.21 -5.62
N SER A 255 -19.67 14.48 -5.75
CA SER A 255 -18.29 14.97 -5.83
C SER A 255 -17.63 14.82 -4.47
N GLU A 256 -16.31 14.68 -4.52
CA GLU A 256 -15.34 15.17 -3.54
C GLU A 256 -15.34 14.54 -2.14
N GLY A 257 -14.26 13.78 -1.90
CA GLY A 257 -13.90 13.29 -0.57
C GLY A 257 -12.65 12.41 -0.62
N ILE A 258 -11.57 12.88 -1.25
CA ILE A 258 -10.24 12.28 -1.04
C ILE A 258 -9.82 12.66 0.39
N ALA A 259 -10.19 11.79 1.33
CA ALA A 259 -9.71 11.84 2.69
C ALA A 259 -8.24 11.44 2.70
N ARG A 260 -7.37 12.45 2.80
CA ARG A 260 -6.07 12.35 3.46
C ARG A 260 -6.31 11.90 4.91
N ALA A 261 -5.81 10.73 5.23
CA ALA A 261 -5.58 10.22 6.57
C ALA A 261 -4.59 9.06 6.39
N ASP A 262 -3.51 8.90 7.14
CA ASP A 262 -2.88 9.70 8.17
C ASP A 262 -1.51 9.00 8.30
N ASP A 263 -0.41 9.75 8.20
CA ASP A 263 0.92 9.23 8.52
C ASP A 263 0.95 8.99 10.04
N ARG A 264 0.50 7.80 10.48
CA ARG A 264 0.83 7.31 11.81
C ARG A 264 2.24 6.79 11.81
N GLN A 265 3.13 7.73 12.07
CA GLN A 265 4.39 7.51 12.73
C GLN A 265 4.10 7.03 14.17
N GLU A 266 3.91 5.72 14.35
CA GLU A 266 4.21 5.04 15.61
C GLU A 266 5.71 4.70 15.50
N GLY A 267 6.60 5.46 16.14
CA GLY A 267 6.63 5.57 17.59
C GLY A 267 7.39 4.34 18.07
N GLY A 268 8.70 4.51 18.24
CA GLY A 268 9.57 3.42 18.64
C GLY A 268 9.18 2.88 20.00
N ASP A 269 8.77 1.62 20.03
CA ASP A 269 8.90 0.80 21.23
C ASP A 269 10.20 0.03 21.10
N GLU A 270 11.26 0.73 21.53
CA GLU A 270 12.46 0.19 22.11
C GLU A 270 12.05 -0.76 23.25
N TRP A 271 11.78 -2.02 22.91
CA TRP A 271 11.67 -3.08 23.91
C TRP A 271 13.09 -3.42 24.36
N ASP A 272 13.61 -2.55 25.21
CA ASP A 272 14.78 -2.79 26.04
C ASP A 272 14.52 -4.02 26.90
N TRP A 273 15.21 -5.11 26.61
CA TRP A 273 15.10 -6.39 27.32
C TRP A 273 16.38 -6.72 28.10
N ASP A 274 17.21 -5.71 28.43
CA ASP A 274 18.36 -5.88 29.30
C ASP A 274 18.17 -5.13 30.63
N ALA A 275 17.57 -5.83 31.60
CA ALA A 275 17.73 -5.60 33.05
C ALA A 275 17.71 -6.94 33.79
#